data_AF-A0A7J6N6F5-F1
#
_entry.id   AF-A0A7J6N6F5-F1
#
_cell.length_a   1.000
_cell.length_b   1.000
_cell.length_c   1.000
_cell.angle_alpha   90.00
_cell.angle_beta   90.00
_cell.angle_gamma   90.00
#
_symmetry.space_group_name_H-M   'P 1'
#
loop_
_entity.id
_entity.type
_entity.pdbx_description
1 polymer ?
#
loop_
_entity_poly.entity_id
_entity_poly.type
_entity_poly.pdbx_seq_one_letter_code
_entity_poly.pdbx_strand_id
1 'polypeptide(L)'
;YTNICRGLFEDHKLLYSALNTIQVLRSVKKIPSHTWQFFQIGVEAISGLADLEAILGSHPCPEWCEAIAWGKIVALVTLAGLAGAEDVDGFLQDMTENLDDWEKFGNSDHMYETPLPRGWDEKVTSFHRLCIVKSLRENLLVPAMRVFVAENLGQEFVVSPALDLRSCFDDSDSATPIIFVLSPGADPTDNVIKLASSLGYADRLHMLSLGQGQGPKAEALIDRA
;
A
#
# COMPACT_ATOMS: atom_id res chain seq x y z
N TYR A 1 6.85 -5.75 10.78
CA TYR A 1 6.38 -4.43 10.33
C TYR A 1 7.21 -3.32 10.95
N THR A 2 7.12 -3.09 12.26
CA THR A 2 7.83 -2.00 12.98
C THR A 2 9.32 -1.91 12.66
N ASN A 3 10.07 -3.02 12.74
CA ASN A 3 11.52 -3.01 12.48
C ASN A 3 11.87 -2.58 11.05
N ILE A 4 11.06 -2.98 10.07
CA ILE A 4 11.27 -2.56 8.67
C ILE A 4 10.88 -1.09 8.50
N CYS A 5 9.77 -0.65 9.11
CA CYS A 5 9.33 0.74 9.07
C CYS A 5 10.33 1.73 9.69
N ARG A 6 11.19 1.30 10.62
CA ARG A 6 12.30 2.12 11.15
C ARG A 6 13.31 2.52 10.06
N GLY A 7 13.49 1.67 9.05
CA GLY A 7 14.44 1.89 7.95
C GLY A 7 13.82 2.43 6.66
N LEU A 8 12.50 2.63 6.61
CA LEU A 8 11.80 3.11 5.43
C LEU A 8 11.48 4.61 5.53
N PHE A 9 11.60 5.31 4.40
CA PHE A 9 10.99 6.63 4.25
C PHE A 9 9.46 6.54 4.38
N GLU A 10 8.86 7.64 4.82
CA GLU A 10 7.42 7.73 5.08
C GLU A 10 6.58 7.31 3.85
N ASP A 11 6.96 7.79 2.67
CA ASP A 11 6.27 7.50 1.40
C ASP A 11 6.26 6.00 1.03
N HIS A 12 7.23 5.23 1.54
CA HIS A 12 7.35 3.81 1.22
C HIS A 12 6.65 2.88 2.23
N LYS A 13 6.24 3.39 3.39
CA LYS A 13 5.64 2.55 4.44
C LYS A 13 4.30 1.96 4.00
N LEU A 14 3.44 2.77 3.38
CA LEU A 14 2.16 2.27 2.86
C LEU A 14 2.37 1.25 1.73
N LEU A 15 3.32 1.50 0.83
CA LEU A 15 3.65 0.55 -0.25
C LEU A 15 4.10 -0.80 0.33
N TYR A 16 4.96 -0.78 1.35
CA TYR A 16 5.38 -2.00 2.04
C TYR A 16 4.20 -2.73 2.69
N SER A 17 3.32 -2.02 3.40
CA SER A 17 2.09 -2.60 3.97
C SER A 17 1.18 -3.21 2.91
N ALA A 18 0.97 -2.50 1.80
CA ALA A 18 0.16 -2.96 0.68
C ALA A 18 0.71 -4.24 0.07
N LEU A 19 2.01 -4.28 -0.23
CA LEU A 19 2.67 -5.46 -0.78
C LEU A 19 2.57 -6.65 0.18
N ASN A 20 2.78 -6.45 1.49
CA ASN A 20 2.59 -7.52 2.47
C ASN A 20 1.14 -8.02 2.50
N THR A 21 0.17 -7.10 2.52
CA THR A 21 -1.26 -7.46 2.50
C THR A 21 -1.59 -8.32 1.28
N ILE A 22 -1.14 -7.89 0.10
CA ILE A 22 -1.33 -8.61 -1.15
C ILE A 22 -0.66 -9.99 -1.09
N GLN A 23 0.60 -10.09 -0.62
CA GLN A 23 1.27 -11.40 -0.54
C GLN A 23 0.61 -12.35 0.46
N VAL A 24 0.13 -11.85 1.60
CA VAL A 24 -0.64 -12.65 2.56
C VAL A 24 -1.91 -13.18 1.91
N LEU A 25 -2.70 -12.32 1.27
CA LEU A 25 -3.94 -12.72 0.60
C LEU A 25 -3.71 -13.66 -0.58
N ARG A 26 -2.61 -13.51 -1.32
CA ARG A 26 -2.20 -14.44 -2.38
C ARG A 26 -1.82 -15.81 -1.81
N SER A 27 -1.14 -15.85 -0.67
CA SER A 27 -0.73 -17.13 -0.04
C SER A 27 -1.93 -17.97 0.40
N VAL A 28 -3.03 -17.31 0.81
CA VAL A 28 -4.31 -17.95 1.13
C VAL A 28 -5.28 -18.03 -0.06
N LYS A 29 -4.80 -17.79 -1.29
CA LYS A 29 -5.56 -17.89 -2.55
C LYS A 29 -6.78 -16.95 -2.66
N LYS A 30 -6.84 -15.89 -1.86
CA LYS A 30 -7.90 -14.86 -1.95
C LYS A 30 -7.67 -13.87 -3.09
N ILE A 31 -6.42 -13.74 -3.56
CA ILE A 31 -6.08 -12.96 -4.75
C ILE A 31 -5.52 -13.92 -5.81
N PRO A 32 -6.29 -14.24 -6.85
CA PRO A 32 -5.80 -15.03 -7.96
C PRO A 32 -4.69 -14.32 -8.75
N SER A 33 -3.81 -15.10 -9.39
CA SER A 33 -2.66 -14.56 -10.12
C SER A 33 -3.03 -13.64 -11.29
N HIS A 34 -4.12 -13.94 -12.01
CA HIS A 34 -4.58 -13.11 -13.12
C HIS A 34 -5.16 -11.77 -12.65
N THR A 35 -5.89 -11.75 -11.52
CA THR A 35 -6.40 -10.49 -10.93
C THR A 35 -5.26 -9.62 -10.44
N TRP A 36 -4.22 -10.23 -9.86
CA TRP A 36 -3.00 -9.50 -9.50
C TRP A 36 -2.29 -8.94 -10.73
N GLN A 37 -2.14 -9.73 -11.79
CA GLN A 37 -1.57 -9.26 -13.04
C GLN A 37 -2.36 -8.09 -13.62
N PHE A 38 -3.69 -8.18 -13.66
CA PHE A 38 -4.57 -7.07 -14.04
C PHE A 38 -4.34 -5.83 -13.19
N PHE A 39 -4.18 -5.97 -11.87
CA PHE A 39 -3.89 -4.81 -11.04
C PHE A 39 -2.59 -4.10 -11.45
N GLN A 40 -1.58 -4.84 -11.89
CA GLN A 40 -0.27 -4.32 -12.30
C GLN A 40 -0.26 -3.70 -13.71
N ILE A 41 -0.87 -4.38 -14.70
CA ILE A 41 -0.78 -4.01 -16.13
C ILE A 41 -2.13 -3.69 -16.78
N GLY A 42 -3.22 -3.68 -16.02
CA GLY A 42 -4.55 -3.35 -16.52
C GLY A 42 -5.03 -4.28 -17.64
N VAL A 43 -5.56 -3.67 -18.71
CA VAL A 43 -6.19 -4.36 -19.84
C VAL A 43 -5.20 -5.26 -20.60
N GLU A 44 -3.89 -4.98 -20.56
CA GLU A 44 -2.91 -5.87 -21.20
C GLU A 44 -2.92 -7.30 -20.61
N ALA A 45 -3.43 -7.48 -19.40
CA ALA A 45 -3.56 -8.79 -18.75
C ALA A 45 -4.50 -9.76 -19.49
N ILE A 46 -5.43 -9.25 -20.33
CA ILE A 46 -6.35 -10.10 -21.12
C ILE A 46 -5.92 -10.32 -22.58
N SER A 47 -4.89 -9.62 -23.06
CA SER A 47 -4.48 -9.62 -24.48
C SER A 47 -4.14 -10.99 -25.06
N GLY A 48 -3.72 -11.95 -24.23
CA GLY A 48 -3.39 -13.33 -24.65
C GLY A 48 -4.45 -14.38 -24.30
N LEU A 49 -5.55 -13.98 -23.66
CA LEU A 49 -6.56 -14.90 -23.12
C LEU A 49 -7.87 -14.90 -23.92
N ALA A 50 -8.19 -13.80 -24.59
CA ALA A 50 -9.40 -13.67 -25.39
C ALA A 50 -9.27 -12.55 -26.42
N ASP A 51 -10.19 -12.53 -27.39
CA ASP A 51 -10.31 -11.44 -28.35
C ASP A 51 -10.83 -10.18 -27.65
N LEU A 52 -9.91 -9.26 -27.38
CA LEU A 52 -10.14 -8.01 -26.66
C LEU A 52 -11.18 -7.14 -27.36
N GLU A 53 -11.14 -7.08 -28.69
CA GLU A 53 -12.05 -6.25 -29.49
C GLU A 53 -13.46 -6.82 -29.43
N ALA A 54 -13.60 -8.14 -29.51
CA ALA A 54 -14.89 -8.81 -29.38
C ALA A 54 -15.50 -8.59 -27.98
N ILE A 55 -14.71 -8.71 -26.91
CA ILE A 55 -15.18 -8.51 -25.53
C ILE A 55 -15.58 -7.06 -25.25
N LEU A 56 -14.74 -6.10 -25.65
CA LEU A 56 -15.08 -4.69 -25.47
C LEU A 56 -16.30 -4.31 -26.33
N GLY A 57 -16.41 -4.88 -27.53
CA GLY A 57 -17.55 -4.68 -28.42
C GLY A 57 -18.87 -5.25 -27.90
N SER A 58 -18.85 -6.32 -27.09
CA SER A 58 -20.05 -6.90 -26.49
C SER A 58 -20.57 -6.12 -25.27
N HIS A 59 -19.78 -5.19 -24.73
CA HIS A 59 -20.14 -4.39 -23.56
C HIS A 59 -20.00 -2.90 -23.88
N PRO A 60 -21.03 -2.25 -24.47
CA PRO A 60 -20.96 -0.85 -24.83
C PRO A 60 -20.73 0.04 -23.60
N CYS A 61 -19.85 1.04 -23.75
CA CYS A 61 -19.50 1.97 -22.67
C CYS A 61 -20.71 2.82 -22.26
N PRO A 62 -21.04 2.93 -20.97
CA PRO A 62 -22.04 3.88 -20.48
C PRO A 62 -21.62 5.33 -20.78
N GLU A 63 -22.59 6.22 -20.99
CA GLU A 63 -22.32 7.63 -21.31
C GLU A 63 -21.57 8.39 -20.20
N TRP A 64 -21.76 8.01 -18.94
CA TRP A 64 -21.12 8.65 -17.80
C TRP A 64 -19.66 8.21 -17.60
N CYS A 65 -19.23 7.10 -18.22
CA CYS A 65 -17.94 6.48 -17.98
C CYS A 65 -16.97 6.73 -19.14
N GLU A 66 -15.69 6.93 -18.82
CA GLU A 66 -14.65 7.03 -19.84
C GLU A 66 -14.36 5.65 -20.47
N ALA A 67 -14.21 5.59 -21.79
CA ALA A 67 -13.95 4.34 -22.51
C ALA A 67 -12.73 3.57 -21.99
N ILE A 68 -11.68 4.28 -21.55
CA ILE A 68 -10.48 3.66 -20.97
C ILE A 68 -10.79 3.02 -19.60
N ALA A 69 -11.52 3.74 -18.74
CA ALA A 69 -11.93 3.23 -17.44
C ALA A 69 -12.89 2.04 -17.58
N TRP A 70 -13.86 2.15 -18.49
CA TRP A 70 -14.79 1.09 -18.82
C TRP A 70 -14.07 -0.15 -19.34
N GLY A 71 -13.11 0.00 -20.25
CA GLY A 71 -12.31 -1.12 -20.74
C GLY A 71 -11.56 -1.86 -19.63
N LYS A 72 -11.05 -1.14 -18.62
CA LYS A 72 -10.44 -1.75 -17.42
C LYS A 72 -11.47 -2.54 -16.61
N ILE A 73 -12.68 -2.01 -16.43
CA ILE A 73 -13.77 -2.70 -15.70
C ILE A 73 -14.22 -3.97 -16.44
N VAL A 74 -14.44 -3.90 -17.75
CA VAL A 74 -14.79 -5.06 -18.57
C VAL A 74 -13.70 -6.13 -18.50
N ALA A 75 -12.42 -5.74 -18.60
CA ALA A 75 -11.30 -6.66 -18.47
C ALA A 75 -11.24 -7.32 -17.08
N LEU A 76 -11.48 -6.56 -16.01
CA LEU A 76 -11.54 -7.08 -14.63
C LEU A 76 -12.60 -8.16 -14.49
N VAL A 77 -13.84 -7.85 -14.89
CA VAL A 77 -14.98 -8.78 -14.76
C VAL A 77 -14.76 -10.02 -15.63
N THR A 78 -14.22 -9.85 -16.85
CA THR A 78 -13.92 -10.95 -17.75
C THR A 78 -12.88 -11.91 -17.15
N LEU A 79 -11.78 -11.38 -16.62
CA LEU A 79 -10.74 -12.20 -15.98
C LEU A 79 -11.26 -12.96 -14.76
N ALA A 80 -12.02 -12.26 -13.92
CA ALA A 80 -12.63 -12.85 -12.74
C ALA A 80 -13.61 -13.96 -13.13
N GLY A 81 -14.46 -13.74 -14.15
CA GLY A 81 -15.37 -14.76 -14.68
C GLY A 81 -14.63 -15.98 -15.27
N LEU A 82 -13.57 -15.77 -16.06
CA LEU A 82 -12.73 -16.85 -16.59
C LEU A 82 -12.06 -17.69 -15.49
N ALA A 83 -11.87 -17.08 -14.32
CA ALA A 83 -11.34 -17.75 -13.14
C ALA A 83 -12.38 -18.42 -12.26
N GLY A 84 -13.66 -18.33 -12.63
CA GLY A 84 -14.78 -18.87 -11.84
C GLY A 84 -15.13 -18.03 -10.62
N ALA A 85 -14.81 -16.74 -10.62
CA ALA A 85 -15.20 -15.83 -9.55
C ALA A 85 -16.67 -15.39 -9.75
N GLU A 86 -17.53 -15.77 -8.81
CA GLU A 86 -18.96 -15.44 -8.81
C GLU A 86 -19.24 -14.06 -8.19
N ASP A 87 -18.25 -13.46 -7.52
CA ASP A 87 -18.42 -12.23 -6.74
C ASP A 87 -18.57 -10.96 -7.61
N VAL A 88 -18.34 -11.08 -8.92
CA VAL A 88 -18.53 -10.02 -9.92
C VAL A 88 -19.58 -10.39 -10.97
N ASP A 89 -20.32 -11.48 -10.78
CA ASP A 89 -21.33 -11.91 -11.74
C ASP A 89 -22.50 -10.92 -11.82
N GLY A 90 -22.82 -10.47 -13.04
CA GLY A 90 -23.81 -9.41 -13.28
C GLY A 90 -23.30 -7.98 -13.05
N PHE A 91 -22.03 -7.77 -12.70
CA PHE A 91 -21.50 -6.43 -12.40
C PHE A 91 -21.60 -5.45 -13.57
N LEU A 92 -21.23 -5.90 -14.78
CA LEU A 92 -21.31 -5.06 -15.98
C LEU A 92 -22.75 -4.69 -16.33
N GLN A 93 -23.70 -5.62 -16.13
CA GLN A 93 -25.12 -5.37 -16.37
C GLN A 93 -25.67 -4.34 -15.37
N ASP A 94 -25.33 -4.47 -14.09
CA ASP A 94 -25.79 -3.52 -13.08
C ASP A 94 -25.26 -2.10 -13.34
N MET A 95 -24.02 -1.97 -13.81
CA MET A 95 -23.43 -0.68 -14.21
C MET A 95 -24.09 -0.03 -15.42
N THR A 96 -24.61 -0.83 -16.37
CA THR A 96 -25.29 -0.31 -17.57
C THR A 96 -26.78 -0.06 -17.34
N GLU A 97 -27.41 -0.76 -16.40
CA GLU A 97 -28.83 -0.58 -16.07
C GLU A 97 -29.09 0.53 -15.04
N ASN A 98 -28.14 0.79 -14.13
CA ASN A 98 -28.32 1.75 -13.02
C ASN A 98 -27.40 2.97 -13.15
N LEU A 99 -27.51 3.67 -14.28
CA LEU A 99 -26.58 4.74 -14.66
C LEU A 99 -26.42 5.84 -13.59
N ASP A 100 -27.53 6.35 -13.03
CA ASP A 100 -27.51 7.47 -12.08
C ASP A 100 -26.71 7.15 -10.79
N ASP A 101 -26.89 5.93 -10.26
CA ASP A 101 -26.20 5.49 -9.03
C ASP A 101 -24.70 5.34 -9.26
N TRP A 102 -24.32 4.76 -10.42
CA TRP A 102 -22.93 4.52 -10.78
C TRP A 102 -22.21 5.78 -11.24
N GLU A 103 -22.88 6.70 -11.93
CA GLU A 103 -22.35 8.03 -12.25
C GLU A 103 -22.06 8.81 -10.96
N LYS A 104 -23.00 8.82 -10.01
CA LYS A 104 -22.81 9.47 -8.71
C LYS A 104 -21.63 8.88 -7.95
N PHE A 105 -21.48 7.56 -7.96
CA PHE A 105 -20.33 6.89 -7.35
C PHE A 105 -19.01 7.21 -8.08
N GLY A 106 -19.00 7.11 -9.42
CA GLY A 106 -17.89 7.41 -10.32
C GLY A 106 -17.31 8.81 -10.15
N ASN A 107 -18.19 9.78 -9.94
CA ASN A 107 -17.86 11.19 -9.76
C ASN A 107 -17.51 11.58 -8.32
N SER A 108 -17.66 10.67 -7.34
CA SER A 108 -17.34 10.94 -5.94
C SER A 108 -15.83 11.06 -5.71
N ASP A 109 -15.39 12.15 -5.07
CA ASP A 109 -14.00 12.28 -4.60
C ASP A 109 -13.69 11.40 -3.38
N HIS A 110 -14.73 10.85 -2.75
CA HIS A 110 -14.64 9.90 -1.63
C HIS A 110 -15.05 8.48 -2.05
N MET A 111 -14.90 8.13 -3.33
CA MET A 111 -15.23 6.81 -3.87
C MET A 111 -14.65 5.64 -3.04
N TYR A 112 -13.44 5.83 -2.51
CA TYR A 112 -12.74 4.80 -1.73
C TYR A 112 -13.40 4.50 -0.37
N GLU A 113 -14.19 5.42 0.18
CA GLU A 113 -14.96 5.28 1.43
C GLU A 113 -16.48 5.15 1.19
N THR A 114 -16.95 5.53 0.00
CA THR A 114 -18.36 5.41 -0.37
C THR A 114 -18.67 3.93 -0.63
N PRO A 115 -19.78 3.39 -0.09
CA PRO A 115 -20.22 2.07 -0.49
C PRO A 115 -20.45 1.98 -1.99
N LEU A 116 -20.08 0.84 -2.59
CA LEU A 116 -20.48 0.54 -3.96
C LEU A 116 -22.01 0.59 -4.06
N PRO A 117 -22.55 1.11 -5.19
CA PRO A 117 -23.98 1.10 -5.45
C PRO A 117 -24.62 -0.26 -5.22
N ARG A 118 -25.92 -0.28 -4.92
CA ARG A 118 -26.74 -1.50 -4.94
C ARG A 118 -26.27 -2.63 -4.01
N GLY A 119 -25.42 -2.34 -3.02
CA GLY A 119 -24.92 -3.32 -2.04
C GLY A 119 -23.79 -4.21 -2.54
N TRP A 120 -23.08 -3.80 -3.61
CA TRP A 120 -22.01 -4.60 -4.19
C TRP A 120 -20.84 -4.89 -3.24
N ASP A 121 -20.59 -4.07 -2.22
CA ASP A 121 -19.55 -4.35 -1.21
C ASP A 121 -19.78 -5.67 -0.45
N GLU A 122 -21.02 -6.16 -0.36
CA GLU A 122 -21.32 -7.44 0.28
C GLU A 122 -20.98 -8.64 -0.61
N LYS A 123 -20.85 -8.39 -1.92
CA LYS A 123 -20.55 -9.43 -2.92
C LYS A 123 -19.07 -9.44 -3.27
N VAL A 124 -18.54 -8.29 -3.74
CA VAL A 124 -17.17 -8.23 -4.26
C VAL A 124 -16.14 -8.40 -3.14
N THR A 125 -15.03 -9.06 -3.47
CA THR A 125 -13.88 -9.05 -2.56
C THR A 125 -13.30 -7.65 -2.37
N SER A 126 -12.65 -7.41 -1.22
CA SER A 126 -11.89 -6.18 -0.94
C SER A 126 -10.87 -5.85 -2.03
N PHE A 127 -10.28 -6.86 -2.67
CA PHE A 127 -9.34 -6.68 -3.77
C PHE A 127 -10.03 -6.31 -5.09
N HIS A 128 -11.17 -6.92 -5.43
CA HIS A 128 -11.97 -6.50 -6.59
C HIS A 128 -12.50 -5.08 -6.41
N ARG A 129 -12.94 -4.70 -5.21
CA ARG A 129 -13.28 -3.31 -4.88
C ARG A 129 -12.12 -2.35 -5.13
N LEU A 130 -10.91 -2.69 -4.68
CA LEU A 130 -9.70 -1.90 -4.95
C LEU A 130 -9.42 -1.77 -6.46
N CYS A 131 -9.58 -2.86 -7.23
CA CYS A 131 -9.45 -2.85 -8.69
C CYS A 131 -10.50 -1.96 -9.37
N ILE A 132 -11.74 -1.96 -8.89
CA ILE A 132 -12.82 -1.11 -9.40
C ILE A 132 -12.45 0.37 -9.19
N VAL A 133 -12.07 0.76 -7.96
CA VAL A 133 -11.64 2.14 -7.67
C VAL A 133 -10.43 2.54 -8.51
N LYS A 134 -9.41 1.67 -8.64
CA LYS A 134 -8.25 1.91 -9.50
C LYS A 134 -8.64 2.13 -10.97
N SER A 135 -9.63 1.37 -11.45
CA SER A 135 -10.06 1.40 -12.85
C SER A 135 -10.84 2.67 -13.18
N LEU A 136 -11.72 3.10 -12.27
CA LEU A 136 -12.55 4.30 -12.44
C LEU A 136 -11.80 5.60 -12.10
N ARG A 137 -11.02 5.61 -11.01
CA ARG A 137 -10.36 6.80 -10.47
C ARG A 137 -8.97 6.45 -9.92
N GLU A 138 -8.00 6.35 -10.81
CA GLU A 138 -6.61 5.99 -10.47
C GLU A 138 -5.97 6.98 -9.47
N ASN A 139 -6.36 8.26 -9.51
CA ASN A 139 -5.90 9.27 -8.56
C ASN A 139 -6.33 9.00 -7.10
N LEU A 140 -7.35 8.15 -6.87
CA LEU A 140 -7.83 7.75 -5.55
C LEU A 140 -7.21 6.42 -5.07
N LEU A 141 -6.23 5.88 -5.80
CA LEU A 141 -5.62 4.58 -5.47
C LEU A 141 -4.91 4.58 -4.12
N VAL A 142 -4.18 5.65 -3.78
CA VAL A 142 -3.43 5.74 -2.52
C VAL A 142 -4.37 5.69 -1.30
N PRO A 143 -5.43 6.52 -1.19
CA PRO A 143 -6.38 6.40 -0.09
C PRO A 143 -7.16 5.07 -0.12
N ALA A 144 -7.53 4.55 -1.30
CA ALA A 144 -8.16 3.23 -1.41
C ALA A 144 -7.26 2.10 -0.89
N MET A 145 -5.96 2.18 -1.15
CA MET A 145 -4.98 1.22 -0.63
C MET A 145 -4.90 1.26 0.89
N ARG A 146 -5.03 2.44 1.52
CA ARG A 146 -5.11 2.54 2.99
C ARG A 146 -6.34 1.81 3.52
N VAL A 147 -7.51 2.05 2.94
CA VAL A 147 -8.74 1.32 3.35
C VAL A 147 -8.55 -0.18 3.19
N PHE A 148 -8.03 -0.63 2.04
CA PHE A 148 -7.77 -2.04 1.77
C PHE A 148 -6.80 -2.69 2.78
N VAL A 149 -5.67 -2.05 3.08
CA VAL A 149 -4.71 -2.56 4.07
C VAL A 149 -5.34 -2.59 5.46
N ALA A 150 -6.05 -1.54 5.85
CA ALA A 150 -6.68 -1.45 7.15
C ALA A 150 -7.74 -2.54 7.37
N GLU A 151 -8.52 -2.85 6.35
CA GLU A 151 -9.54 -3.90 6.36
C GLU A 151 -8.92 -5.31 6.49
N ASN A 152 -7.76 -5.55 5.89
CA ASN A 152 -7.20 -6.90 5.77
C ASN A 152 -6.09 -7.23 6.77
N LEU A 153 -5.27 -6.25 7.17
CA LEU A 153 -4.21 -6.44 8.17
C LEU A 153 -4.45 -5.66 9.47
N GLY A 154 -5.26 -4.60 9.45
CA GLY A 154 -5.54 -3.76 10.62
C GLY A 154 -5.07 -2.31 10.47
N GLN A 155 -5.66 -1.42 11.27
CA GLN A 155 -5.38 0.02 11.25
C GLN A 155 -3.93 0.36 11.59
N GLU A 156 -3.27 -0.46 12.41
CA GLU A 156 -1.86 -0.30 12.78
C GLU A 156 -0.89 -0.45 11.60
N PHE A 157 -1.33 -1.04 10.48
CA PHE A 157 -0.50 -1.20 9.27
C PHE A 157 -0.61 -0.03 8.28
N VAL A 158 -1.51 0.94 8.53
CA VAL A 158 -1.63 2.16 7.72
C VAL A 158 -1.19 3.41 8.45
N VAL A 159 -0.97 3.30 9.76
CA VAL A 159 -0.40 4.33 10.61
C VAL A 159 1.09 4.09 10.74
N SER A 160 1.88 5.11 10.41
CA SER A 160 3.32 5.04 10.59
C SER A 160 3.68 4.98 12.08
N PRO A 161 4.45 3.97 12.52
CA PRO A 161 4.89 3.88 13.90
C PRO A 161 5.71 5.12 14.28
N ALA A 162 5.46 5.66 15.46
CA ALA A 162 6.31 6.70 16.04
C ALA A 162 7.72 6.14 16.30
N LEU A 163 8.74 7.02 16.23
CA LEU A 163 10.10 6.64 16.58
C LEU A 163 10.17 6.32 18.08
N ASP A 164 10.39 5.06 18.41
CA ASP A 164 10.71 4.61 19.76
C ASP A 164 12.20 4.27 19.85
N LEU A 165 12.99 5.25 20.27
CA LEU A 165 14.43 5.09 20.40
C LEU A 165 14.81 4.06 21.47
N ARG A 166 13.98 3.88 22.50
CA ARG A 166 14.21 2.89 23.55
C ARG A 166 14.10 1.48 22.96
N SER A 167 13.02 1.22 22.24
CA SER A 167 12.83 -0.07 21.57
C SER A 167 13.90 -0.33 20.51
N CYS A 168 14.34 0.69 19.76
CA CYS A 168 15.48 0.54 18.84
C CYS A 168 16.77 0.13 19.56
N PHE A 169 17.04 0.71 20.74
CA PHE A 169 18.22 0.37 21.55
C PHE A 169 18.13 -1.04 22.13
N ASP A 170 16.98 -1.43 22.67
CA ASP A 170 16.77 -2.76 23.23
C ASP A 170 16.87 -3.88 22.15
N ASP A 171 16.58 -3.56 20.88
CA ASP A 171 16.75 -4.47 19.74
C ASP A 171 18.18 -4.47 19.15
N SER A 172 19.08 -3.62 19.65
CA SER A 172 20.46 -3.48 19.17
C SER A 172 21.47 -4.15 20.08
N ASP A 173 22.65 -4.45 19.54
CA ASP A 173 23.78 -4.98 20.30
C ASP A 173 25.11 -4.41 19.77
N SER A 174 26.23 -4.86 20.34
CA SER A 174 27.57 -4.40 19.93
C SER A 174 27.93 -4.77 18.49
N ALA A 175 27.24 -5.72 17.86
CA ALA A 175 27.43 -6.09 16.46
C ALA A 175 26.43 -5.38 15.52
N THR A 176 25.40 -4.74 16.06
CA THR A 176 24.28 -4.15 15.32
C THR A 176 24.18 -2.65 15.61
N PRO A 177 24.95 -1.80 14.92
CA PRO A 177 24.97 -0.37 15.18
C PRO A 177 23.65 0.31 14.75
N ILE A 178 23.25 1.33 15.51
CA ILE A 178 22.10 2.18 15.17
C ILE A 178 22.59 3.36 14.32
N ILE A 179 22.08 3.46 13.10
CA ILE A 179 22.38 4.57 12.18
C ILE A 179 21.13 5.43 12.03
N PHE A 180 21.27 6.72 12.28
CA PHE A 180 20.20 7.70 12.05
C PHE A 180 20.34 8.31 10.66
N VAL A 181 19.30 8.16 9.83
CA VAL A 181 19.18 8.85 8.55
C VAL A 181 18.27 10.05 8.74
N LEU A 182 18.82 11.26 8.60
CA LEU A 182 18.13 12.49 8.96
C LEU A 182 17.55 13.19 7.74
N SER A 183 16.31 13.64 7.86
CA SER A 183 15.73 14.66 6.99
C SER A 183 16.19 16.05 7.43
N PRO A 184 16.22 17.04 6.53
CA PRO A 184 16.56 18.42 6.91
C PRO A 184 15.73 18.90 8.11
N GLY A 185 16.39 19.40 9.15
CA GLY A 185 15.75 19.89 10.38
C GLY A 185 15.46 18.84 11.45
N ALA A 186 15.70 17.54 11.20
CA ALA A 186 15.63 16.50 12.22
C ALA A 186 16.99 16.31 12.90
N ASP A 187 17.03 16.39 14.23
CA ASP A 187 18.22 16.09 15.05
C ASP A 187 17.83 15.17 16.23
N PRO A 188 18.32 13.92 16.28
CA PRO A 188 17.99 12.97 17.34
C PRO A 188 18.86 13.13 18.59
N THR A 189 19.84 14.04 18.59
CA THR A 189 20.87 14.16 19.63
C THR A 189 20.27 14.24 21.04
N ASP A 190 19.31 15.14 21.27
CA ASP A 190 18.67 15.29 22.57
C ASP A 190 17.96 14.03 23.03
N ASN A 191 17.36 13.27 22.10
CA ASN A 191 16.68 12.03 22.42
C ASN A 191 17.68 10.94 22.83
N VAL A 192 18.84 10.88 22.16
CA VAL A 192 19.94 9.96 22.52
C VAL A 192 20.51 10.30 23.89
N ILE A 193 20.77 11.57 24.18
CA ILE A 193 21.28 12.02 25.49
C ILE A 193 20.30 11.68 26.61
N LYS A 194 19.01 11.95 26.41
CA LYS A 194 17.96 11.61 27.38
C LYS A 194 17.87 10.10 27.62
N LEU A 195 17.91 9.30 26.56
CA LEU A 195 17.87 7.85 26.69
C LEU A 195 19.10 7.32 27.45
N ALA A 196 20.31 7.75 27.08
CA ALA A 196 21.54 7.34 27.76
C ALA A 196 21.50 7.70 29.25
N SER A 197 21.02 8.90 29.59
CA SER A 197 20.85 9.34 30.98
C SER A 197 19.85 8.47 31.74
N SER A 198 18.71 8.15 31.13
CA SER A 198 17.67 7.30 31.74
C SER A 198 18.15 5.87 32.01
N LEU A 199 19.13 5.41 31.25
CA LEU A 199 19.75 4.08 31.36
C LEU A 199 20.96 4.05 32.31
N GLY A 200 21.41 5.19 32.84
CA GLY A 200 22.66 5.28 33.59
C GLY A 200 23.91 5.14 32.71
N TYR A 201 23.79 5.40 31.41
CA TYR A 201 24.88 5.34 30.42
C TYR A 201 25.42 6.70 30.02
N ALA A 202 25.08 7.78 30.74
CA ALA A 202 25.56 9.13 30.45
C ALA A 202 27.11 9.19 30.34
N ASP A 203 27.82 8.53 31.26
CA ASP A 203 29.30 8.50 31.26
C ASP A 203 29.91 7.63 30.15
N ARG A 204 29.09 6.78 29.51
CA ARG A 204 29.48 5.90 28.39
C ARG A 204 29.14 6.52 27.02
N LEU A 205 28.39 7.63 27.00
CA LEU A 205 28.01 8.30 25.77
C LEU A 205 29.12 9.27 25.34
N HIS A 206 29.81 8.94 24.25
CA HIS A 206 30.81 9.80 23.64
C HIS A 206 30.26 10.46 22.38
N MET A 207 30.12 11.79 22.42
CA MET A 207 29.69 12.57 21.25
C MET A 207 30.89 13.15 20.50
N LEU A 208 30.97 12.84 19.20
CA LEU A 208 32.01 13.34 18.31
C LEU A 208 31.38 13.81 16.99
N SER A 209 31.57 15.08 16.65
CA SER A 209 31.18 15.60 15.34
C SER A 209 32.23 15.26 14.30
N LEU A 210 31.83 14.62 13.21
CA LEU A 210 32.72 14.33 12.09
C LEU A 210 33.01 15.61 11.30
N GLY A 211 34.29 15.88 11.09
CA GLY A 211 34.81 16.98 10.30
C GLY A 211 36.22 16.65 9.82
N GLN A 212 36.91 17.62 9.22
CA GLN A 212 38.26 17.40 8.72
C GLN A 212 39.20 16.91 9.85
N GLY A 213 39.80 15.73 9.65
CA GLY A 213 40.74 15.13 10.60
C GLY A 213 40.13 14.38 11.80
N GLN A 214 38.80 14.21 11.90
CA GLN A 214 38.17 13.50 13.02
C GLN A 214 38.03 11.98 12.84
N GLY A 215 38.23 11.45 11.61
CA GLY A 215 38.09 10.02 11.30
C GLY A 215 38.86 9.08 12.25
N PRO A 216 40.19 9.26 12.43
CA PRO A 216 40.97 8.39 13.31
C PRO A 216 40.53 8.42 14.79
N LYS A 217 39.95 9.53 15.24
CA LYS A 217 39.40 9.64 16.61
C LYS A 217 38.09 8.89 16.74
N ALA A 218 37.24 8.90 15.71
CA ALA A 218 35.99 8.14 15.68
C ALA A 218 36.27 6.63 15.71
N GLU A 219 37.20 6.16 14.87
CA GLU A 219 37.62 4.75 14.84
C GLU A 219 38.13 4.28 16.20
N ALA A 220 39.03 5.05 16.83
CA ALA A 220 39.56 4.71 18.16
C ALA A 220 38.49 4.69 19.27
N LEU A 221 37.38 5.42 19.12
CA LEU A 221 36.24 5.35 20.05
C LEU A 221 35.42 4.08 19.83
N ILE A 222 35.20 3.68 18.57
CA ILE A 222 34.49 2.46 18.21
C ILE A 222 35.27 1.23 18.70
N ASP A 223 36.58 1.18 18.52
CA ASP A 223 37.43 0.05 18.95
C ASP A 223 37.47 -0.14 20.47
N ARG A 224 37.14 0.90 21.24
CA ARG A 224 37.13 0.89 22.72
C ARG A 224 35.76 0.61 23.32
N ALA A 225 34.69 0.74 22.54
CA ALA A 225 33.30 0.65 22.99
C ALA A 225 32.86 -0.80 23.21
#